data_AF-A0A224Y3B2-F1
#
_entry.id   AF-A0A224Y3B2-F1
#
_cell.length_a   1.000
_cell.length_b   1.000
_cell.length_c   1.000
_cell.angle_alpha   90.00
_cell.angle_beta   90.00
_cell.angle_gamma   90.00
#
_symmetry.space_group_name_H-M   'P 1'
#
loop_
_entity.id
_entity.type
_entity.pdbx_description
1 polymer ?
#
loop_
_entity_poly.entity_id
_entity_poly.type
_entity_poly.pdbx_seq_one_letter_code
_entity_poly.pdbx_strand_id
1 'polypeptide(L)' 'KVLNFARGYSNGAASTKVSKQVTGLSTKVLKDPGAAVGPGATKQADYKNPEYFWYHKLSYFEAEIELQKYRLPQPSSCKN' A
#
# COMPACT_ATOMS: atom_id res chain seq x y z
N LYS A 1 -22.60 -29.55 -26.45
CA LYS A 1 -21.28 -28.91 -26.65
C LYS A 1 -21.05 -28.00 -25.45
N VAL A 2 -20.38 -28.48 -24.41
CA VAL A 2 -20.16 -27.74 -23.15
C VAL A 2 -18.94 -26.84 -23.34
N LEU A 3 -19.08 -25.54 -23.06
CA LEU A 3 -17.96 -24.60 -23.14
C LEU A 3 -17.20 -24.62 -21.81
N ASN A 4 -15.97 -25.13 -21.84
CA ASN A 4 -15.03 -25.05 -20.72
C ASN A 4 -14.47 -23.62 -20.61
N PHE A 5 -14.81 -22.91 -19.53
CA PHE A 5 -14.19 -21.63 -19.16
C PHE A 5 -13.10 -21.86 -18.11
N ALA A 6 -11.98 -22.45 -18.52
CA ALA A 6 -10.76 -22.42 -17.70
C ALA A 6 -9.97 -21.14 -18.06
N ARG A 7 -10.29 -20.01 -17.43
CA ARG A 7 -9.47 -18.81 -17.53
C ARG A 7 -8.31 -18.95 -16.55
N GLY A 8 -7.17 -19.39 -17.06
CA GLY A 8 -5.92 -19.39 -16.30
C GLY A 8 -5.55 -17.96 -15.93
N TYR A 9 -5.59 -17.63 -14.64
CA TYR A 9 -4.98 -16.41 -14.12
C TYR A 9 -3.48 -16.67 -13.98
N SER A 10 -2.70 -16.11 -14.90
CA SER A 10 -1.25 -16.05 -14.77
C SER A 10 -0.89 -15.08 -13.64
N ASN A 11 -0.53 -15.61 -12.48
CA ASN A 11 0.15 -14.88 -11.40
C ASN A 11 1.60 -14.56 -11.78
N GLY A 12 1.76 -13.79 -12.87
CA GLY A 12 3.04 -13.31 -13.34
C GLY A 12 2.93 -11.81 -13.57
N ALA A 13 2.89 -11.05 -12.47
CA ALA A 13 3.11 -9.62 -12.55
C ALA A 13 4.53 -9.43 -13.11
N ALA A 14 4.64 -9.15 -14.40
CA ALA A 14 5.88 -8.71 -15.01
C ALA A 14 6.39 -7.54 -14.16
N SER A 15 7.59 -7.71 -13.58
CA SER A 15 8.27 -6.67 -12.83
C SER A 15 8.66 -5.57 -13.82
N THR A 16 7.71 -4.70 -14.15
CA THR A 16 8.01 -3.41 -14.75
C THR A 16 8.94 -2.70 -13.77
N LYS A 17 10.06 -2.15 -14.27
CA LYS A 17 10.92 -1.31 -13.45
C LYS A 17 10.07 -0.12 -12.98
N VAL A 18 9.52 -0.21 -11.78
CA VAL A 18 8.78 0.87 -11.14
C VAL A 18 9.73 2.06 -11.08
N SER A 19 9.34 3.17 -11.70
CA SER A 19 10.08 4.42 -11.58
C SER A 19 10.17 4.73 -10.09
N LYS A 20 11.39 4.77 -9.54
CA LYS A 20 11.65 5.00 -8.12
C LYS A 20 11.34 6.45 -7.68
N GLN A 21 10.59 7.19 -8.49
CA GLN A 21 10.29 8.61 -8.30
C GLN A 21 9.07 8.87 -7.41
N VAL A 22 8.42 7.83 -6.87
CA VAL A 22 7.30 8.01 -5.95
C VAL A 22 7.83 8.04 -4.53
N THR A 23 7.87 9.21 -3.93
CA THR A 23 8.15 9.37 -2.50
C THR A 23 7.06 8.62 -1.72
N GLY A 24 7.47 7.66 -0.89
CA GLY A 24 6.55 6.92 -0.01
C GLY A 24 5.91 7.81 1.06
N LEU A 25 5.06 7.19 1.87
CA LEU A 25 4.41 7.86 3.01
C LEU A 25 5.45 8.31 4.04
N SER A 26 5.19 9.40 4.74
CA SER A 26 6.14 9.96 5.69
C SER A 26 6.22 9.12 6.98
N THR A 27 7.22 9.46 7.81
CA THR A 27 7.38 8.86 9.16
C THR A 27 6.20 9.15 10.09
N LYS A 28 5.32 10.09 9.74
CA LYS A 28 4.07 10.32 10.48
C LYS A 28 3.10 9.16 10.29
N VAL A 29 3.08 8.52 9.12
CA VAL A 29 2.19 7.39 8.85
C VAL A 29 2.78 6.10 9.40
N LEU A 30 4.06 5.86 9.13
CA LEU A 30 4.77 4.66 9.52
C LEU A 30 6.17 5.04 10.00
N LYS A 31 6.43 4.79 11.29
CA LYS A 31 7.78 4.93 11.83
C LYS A 31 8.45 3.56 11.82
N ASP A 32 9.29 3.29 10.82
CA ASP A 32 10.11 2.08 10.76
C ASP A 32 11.27 2.22 11.78
N PRO A 33 11.28 1.44 12.89
CA PRO A 33 12.37 1.48 13.86
C PRO A 33 13.60 0.68 13.40
N GLY A 34 13.54 -0.01 12.26
CA GLY A 34 14.61 -0.86 11.74
C GLY A 34 14.89 -2.11 12.57
N ALA A 35 14.13 -2.34 13.65
CA ALA A 35 14.27 -3.46 14.56
C ALA A 35 13.33 -4.61 14.15
N ALA A 36 13.70 -5.86 14.44
CA ALA A 36 12.78 -6.98 14.24
C ALA A 36 11.56 -6.81 15.14
N VAL A 37 10.35 -7.00 14.59
CA VAL A 37 9.10 -6.96 15.39
C VAL A 37 9.01 -8.19 16.32
N GLY A 38 9.64 -9.29 15.90
CA GLY A 38 9.67 -10.56 16.60
C GLY A 38 10.46 -11.60 15.80
N PRO A 39 10.54 -12.85 16.29
CA PRO A 39 11.24 -13.92 15.61
C PRO A 39 10.70 -14.13 14.19
N GLY A 40 11.54 -13.96 13.17
CA GLY A 40 11.13 -14.12 11.76
C GLY A 40 10.25 -12.99 11.18
N ALA A 41 10.03 -11.90 11.92
CA ALA A 41 9.29 -10.72 11.46
C ALA A 41 10.25 -9.57 11.12
N THR A 42 11.07 -9.80 10.09
CA THR A 42 11.97 -8.81 9.48
C THR A 42 11.80 -8.82 7.97
N LYS A 43 12.21 -7.74 7.27
CA LYS A 43 12.12 -7.64 5.80
C LYS A 43 12.85 -8.78 5.07
N GLN A 44 13.83 -9.39 5.72
CA GLN A 44 14.67 -10.45 5.18
C GLN A 44 14.15 -11.86 5.51
N ALA A 45 13.15 -11.97 6.39
CA ALA A 45 12.61 -13.24 6.84
C ALA A 45 11.37 -13.67 6.00
N ASP A 46 10.70 -14.71 6.48
CA ASP A 46 9.56 -15.34 5.79
C ASP A 46 8.32 -14.45 5.78
N TYR A 47 8.05 -13.73 6.88
CA TYR A 47 6.93 -12.80 6.96
C TYR A 47 7.23 -11.50 6.21
N LYS A 48 6.50 -11.25 5.12
CA LYS A 48 6.81 -10.18 4.16
C LYS A 48 6.31 -8.78 4.53
N ASN A 49 5.46 -8.64 5.54
CA ASN A 49 4.84 -7.35 5.88
C ASN A 49 5.03 -6.96 7.38
N PRO A 50 6.27 -6.93 7.90
CA PRO A 50 6.53 -6.56 9.30
C PRO A 50 6.02 -5.15 9.65
N GLU A 51 5.88 -4.26 8.67
CA GLU A 51 5.39 -2.89 8.82
C GLU A 51 3.99 -2.82 9.43
N TYR A 52 3.17 -3.87 9.24
CA TYR A 52 1.84 -3.95 9.84
C TYR A 52 1.85 -3.72 11.36
N PHE A 53 2.91 -4.15 12.03
CA PHE A 53 3.03 -4.04 13.48
C PHE A 53 3.52 -2.67 13.96
N TRP A 54 3.98 -1.80 13.06
CA TRP A 54 4.48 -0.46 13.40
C TRP A 54 3.49 0.66 13.13
N TYR A 55 2.28 0.33 12.66
CA TYR A 55 1.21 1.31 12.60
C TYR A 55 0.80 1.75 14.01
N HIS A 56 0.45 3.02 14.13
CA HIS A 56 -0.14 3.59 15.34
C HIS A 56 -1.59 3.98 15.05
N LYS A 57 -2.34 4.32 16.10
CA LYS A 57 -3.79 4.57 16.01
C LYS A 57 -4.19 5.64 14.98
N LEU A 58 -3.28 6.56 14.65
CA LEU A 58 -3.54 7.66 13.72
C LEU A 58 -2.93 7.44 12.33
N SER A 59 -2.24 6.33 12.07
CA SER A 59 -1.61 6.03 10.77
C SER A 59 -2.57 6.18 9.60
N TYR A 60 -3.83 5.77 9.77
CA TYR A 60 -4.86 5.91 8.75
C TYR A 60 -5.15 7.38 8.40
N PHE A 61 -5.33 8.23 9.42
CA PHE A 61 -5.64 9.64 9.23
C PHE A 61 -4.45 10.42 8.66
N GLU A 62 -3.23 10.12 9.12
CA GLU A 62 -2.01 10.72 8.55
C GLU A 62 -1.87 10.37 7.07
N ALA A 63 -2.18 9.12 6.68
CA ALA A 63 -2.14 8.71 5.28
C ALA A 63 -3.19 9.45 4.44
N GLU A 64 -4.39 9.66 4.98
CA GLU A 64 -5.43 10.45 4.32
C GLU A 64 -5.00 11.90 4.08
N ILE A 65 -4.39 12.55 5.09
CA ILE A 65 -3.84 13.91 4.95
C ILE A 65 -2.78 13.97 3.85
N GLU A 66 -1.84 13.01 3.83
CA GLU A 66 -0.77 12.98 2.84
C GLU A 66 -1.27 12.69 1.43
N LEU A 67 -2.33 11.88 1.29
CA LEU A 67 -2.91 11.55 -0.02
C LEU A 67 -3.88 12.62 -0.53
N GLN A 68 -4.39 13.51 0.32
CA GLN A 68 -5.37 14.53 -0.05
C GLN A 68 -4.88 15.43 -1.21
N LYS A 69 -3.59 15.77 -1.25
CA LYS A 69 -2.98 16.58 -2.34
C LYS A 69 -3.03 15.92 -3.73
N TYR A 70 -3.19 14.59 -3.77
CA TYR A 70 -3.27 13.84 -5.03
C TYR A 70 -4.72 13.51 -5.41
N ARG A 71 -5.71 13.89 -4.60
CA ARG A 71 -7.13 13.67 -4.91
C ARG A 71 -7.62 14.68 -5.95
N LEU A 72 -8.58 14.26 -6.76
CA LEU A 72 -9.34 15.15 -7.64
C LEU A 72 -10.22 16.08 -6.80
N PRO A 73 -10.55 17.28 -7.31
CA PRO A 73 -11.50 18.17 -6.63
C PRO A 73 -12.84 17.46 -6.45
N GLN A 74 -13.49 17.72 -5.31
CA GLN A 74 -14.82 17.17 -5.05
C GLN A 74 -15.82 17.78 -6.03
N PRO A 75 -16.76 16.98 -6.56
CA PRO A 75 -17.84 17.52 -7.37
C PRO A 75 -18.71 18.46 -6.52
N SER A 76 -19.12 19.59 -7.10
CA SER A 76 -20.05 20.51 -6.47
C SER A 76 -21.47 20.24 -6.96
N SER A 77 -22.45 20.24 -6.05
CA SER A 77 -23.86 20.30 -6.45
C SER A 77 -24.12 21.68 -7.06
N CYS A 78 -24.58 21.74 -8.32
CA CYS A 78 -25.00 23.00 -8.93
C CYS A 78 -26.16 23.57 -8.11
N LYS A 79 -25.98 24.77 -7.55
CA LYS A 79 -27.07 25.57 -7.00
C LYS A 79 -27.67 26.34 -8.17
N ASN A 80 -28.63 25.73 -8.87
CA ASN A 80 -29.53 26.47 -9.75
C ASN A 80 -30.57 27.19 -8.89
#